data_AF-A0A6J1WJZ1-F1
#
_entry.id   AF-A0A6J1WJZ1-F1
#
_cell.length_a   1.000
_cell.length_b   1.000
_cell.length_c   1.000
_cell.angle_alpha   90.00
_cell.angle_beta   90.00
_cell.angle_gamma   90.00
#
_symmetry.space_group_name_H-M   'P 1'
#
loop_
_entity.id
_entity.type
_entity.pdbx_description
1 polymer ?
#
loop_
_entity_poly.entity_id
_entity_poly.type
_entity_poly.pdbx_seq_one_letter_code
_entity_poly.pdbx_strand_id
1 'polypeptide(L)'
;MTDVVLYKKQRVPPFMRQLLAVSGVVLYMIGTGANIAYPGVLLEQLRQPESTLKITSEHESWIASILGLALITGIVVAPFSLQHLGRRVTNQLSTLPSMGGWALMVTAKGPTALLIGRSLQ
;
A
#
# COMPACT_ATOMS: atom_id res chain seq x y z
N MET A 1 -45.86 23.95 3.83
CA MET A 1 -45.48 22.62 4.37
C MET A 1 -44.06 22.74 4.88
N THR A 2 -43.90 22.83 6.20
CA THR A 2 -42.62 22.96 6.89
C THR A 2 -41.97 21.59 7.01
N ASP A 3 -40.85 21.37 6.32
CA ASP A 3 -40.01 20.19 6.48
C ASP A 3 -39.43 20.17 7.90
N VAL A 4 -39.98 19.30 8.73
CA VAL A 4 -39.44 19.01 10.06
C VAL A 4 -38.14 18.25 9.84
N VAL A 5 -37.01 18.96 9.90
CA VAL A 5 -35.68 18.35 9.88
C VAL A 5 -35.54 17.50 11.15
N LEU A 6 -35.77 16.19 11.00
CA LEU A 6 -35.60 15.21 12.06
C LEU A 6 -34.12 15.16 12.47
N TYR A 7 -33.77 15.85 13.56
CA TYR A 7 -32.44 15.82 14.14
C TYR A 7 -32.16 14.43 14.70
N LYS A 8 -31.50 13.58 13.90
CA LYS A 8 -31.13 12.22 14.31
C LYS A 8 -30.08 12.30 15.41
N LYS A 9 -30.47 12.07 16.67
CA LYS A 9 -29.58 12.03 17.83
C LYS A 9 -28.39 11.10 17.56
N GLN A 10 -27.22 11.69 17.40
CA GLN A 10 -26.01 10.98 17.00
C GLN A 10 -25.47 10.22 18.23
N ARG A 11 -25.57 8.88 18.24
CA ARG A 11 -25.21 8.04 19.41
C ARG A 11 -23.74 8.13 19.85
N VAL A 12 -22.87 8.67 19.01
CA VAL A 12 -21.42 8.73 19.22
C VAL A 12 -20.95 10.15 18.90
N PRO A 13 -20.07 10.73 19.74
CA PRO A 13 -19.64 12.10 19.56
C PRO A 13 -18.88 12.25 18.23
N PRO A 14 -19.02 13.39 17.53
CA PRO A 14 -18.38 13.63 16.24
C PRO A 14 -16.86 13.45 16.31
N PHE A 15 -16.24 13.86 17.42
CA PHE A 15 -14.82 13.67 17.69
C PHE A 15 -14.38 12.20 17.62
N MET A 16 -15.10 11.28 18.26
CA MET A 16 -14.70 9.86 18.32
C MET A 16 -14.86 9.17 16.96
N ARG A 17 -15.84 9.60 16.15
CA ARG A 17 -15.96 9.16 14.75
C ARG A 17 -14.79 9.63 13.90
N GLN A 18 -14.39 10.89 14.06
CA GLN A 18 -13.24 11.46 13.34
C GLN A 18 -11.94 10.80 13.78
N LEU A 19 -11.75 10.58 15.08
CA LEU A 19 -10.57 9.91 15.62
C LEU A 19 -10.41 8.50 15.02
N LEU A 20 -11.48 7.71 15.01
CA LEU A 20 -11.46 6.37 14.42
C LEU A 20 -11.18 6.41 12.91
N ALA A 21 -11.82 7.32 12.17
CA ALA A 21 -11.59 7.45 10.73
C ALA A 21 -10.14 7.86 10.41
N VAL A 22 -9.59 8.83 11.13
CA VAL A 22 -8.22 9.32 10.94
C VAL A 22 -7.20 8.27 11.35
N SER A 23 -7.43 7.53 12.44
CA SER A 23 -6.51 6.48 12.90
C SER A 23 -6.24 5.42 11.81
N GLY A 24 -7.28 5.01 11.07
CA GLY A 24 -7.13 4.06 9.96
C GLY A 24 -6.27 4.61 8.83
N VAL A 25 -6.43 5.89 8.48
CA VAL A 25 -5.62 6.55 7.45
C VAL A 25 -4.16 6.69 7.90
N VAL A 26 -3.93 7.06 9.15
CA VAL A 26 -2.57 7.20 9.70
C VAL A 26 -1.86 5.85 9.75
N LEU A 27 -2.54 4.79 10.18
CA LEU A 27 -1.99 3.42 10.15
C LEU A 27 -1.61 2.98 8.74
N TYR A 28 -2.47 3.28 7.75
CA TYR A 28 -2.16 3.02 6.35
C TYR A 28 -0.90 3.78 5.90
N MET A 29 -0.78 5.08 6.23
CA MET A 29 0.39 5.89 5.89
C MET A 29 1.69 5.36 6.52
N ILE A 30 1.63 4.87 7.77
CA ILE A 30 2.79 4.23 8.42
C ILE A 30 3.21 2.98 7.64
N GLY A 31 2.25 2.14 7.24
CA GLY A 31 2.51 0.95 6.42
C GLY A 31 3.15 1.31 5.07
N THR A 32 2.64 2.35 4.40
CA THR A 32 3.24 2.86 3.15
C THR A 32 4.67 3.37 3.38
N GLY A 33 4.92 4.11 4.45
CA GLY A 33 6.27 4.59 4.79
C GLY A 33 7.26 3.45 5.03
N ALA A 34 6.83 2.41 5.75
CA ALA A 34 7.63 1.21 5.96
C ALA A 34 7.92 0.49 4.63
N ASN A 35 6.94 0.42 3.73
CA ASN A 35 7.11 -0.17 2.41
C ASN A 35 8.18 0.56 1.58
N ILE A 36 8.15 1.90 1.57
CA ILE A 36 9.14 2.74 0.88
C ILE A 36 10.56 2.50 1.42
N ALA A 37 10.71 2.32 2.74
CA ALA A 37 12.00 2.07 3.37
C ALA A 37 12.48 0.61 3.27
N TYR A 38 11.57 -0.34 3.02
CA TYR A 38 11.86 -1.78 3.03
C TYR A 38 12.96 -2.25 2.05
N PRO A 39 13.16 -1.70 0.83
CA PRO A 39 14.29 -2.08 -0.02
C PRO A 39 15.64 -1.96 0.68
N GLY A 40 15.84 -0.97 1.54
CA GLY A 40 17.11 -0.76 2.24
C GLY A 40 17.47 -1.96 3.13
N VAL A 41 16.52 -2.41 3.95
CA VAL A 41 16.72 -3.58 4.83
C VAL A 41 16.81 -4.88 4.02
N LEU A 42 15.97 -5.02 2.98
CA LEU A 42 15.95 -6.21 2.13
C LEU A 42 17.29 -6.42 1.41
N LEU A 43 17.88 -5.37 0.82
CA LEU A 43 19.13 -5.48 0.09
C LEU A 43 20.28 -5.89 1.02
N GLU A 44 20.34 -5.33 2.22
CA GLU A 44 21.33 -5.75 3.23
C GLU A 44 21.18 -7.23 3.61
N GLN A 45 19.94 -7.73 3.76
CA GLN A 45 19.69 -9.15 4.03
C GLN A 45 20.09 -10.05 2.86
N LEU A 46 19.82 -9.63 1.63
CA LEU A 46 20.11 -10.43 0.44
C LEU A 46 21.60 -10.45 0.08
N ARG A 47 22.37 -9.44 0.50
CA ARG A 47 23.83 -9.39 0.36
C ARG A 47 24.58 -10.32 1.32
N GLN A 48 23.91 -10.82 2.37
CA GLN A 48 24.55 -11.74 3.31
C GLN A 48 24.92 -13.06 2.63
N PRO A 49 26.08 -13.66 2.95
CA PRO A 49 26.54 -14.91 2.33
C PRO A 49 25.64 -16.13 2.65
N GLU A 50 24.85 -16.05 3.71
CA GLU A 50 23.82 -17.02 4.11
C GLU A 50 22.51 -16.87 3.30
N SER A 51 22.40 -15.86 2.42
CA SER A 51 21.15 -15.62 1.71
C SER A 51 20.87 -16.76 0.71
N THR A 52 19.66 -17.31 0.80
CA THR A 52 19.19 -18.38 -0.10
C THR A 52 18.98 -17.85 -1.53
N LEU A 53 18.82 -16.53 -1.68
CA LEU A 53 18.63 -15.85 -2.95
C LEU A 53 19.90 -15.09 -3.35
N LYS A 54 20.68 -15.69 -4.25
CA LYS A 54 21.77 -14.97 -4.93
C LYS A 54 21.17 -13.98 -5.91
N ILE A 55 21.27 -12.69 -5.59
CA ILE A 55 20.90 -11.59 -6.48
C ILE A 55 22.14 -11.03 -7.20
N THR A 56 21.94 -10.62 -8.45
CA THR A 56 22.93 -9.86 -9.22
C THR A 56 22.70 -8.35 -9.05
N SER A 57 23.69 -7.53 -9.38
CA SER A 57 23.59 -6.06 -9.33
C SER A 57 22.43 -5.49 -10.16
N GLU A 58 22.01 -6.19 -11.22
CA GLU A 58 20.84 -5.84 -12.00
C GLU A 58 19.55 -5.95 -11.17
N HIS A 59 19.38 -7.04 -10.42
CA HIS A 59 18.22 -7.24 -9.56
C HIS A 59 18.14 -6.21 -8.44
N GLU A 60 19.29 -5.80 -7.87
CA GLU A 60 19.32 -4.72 -6.86
C GLU A 60 18.79 -3.40 -7.44
N SER A 61 19.22 -3.07 -8.67
CA SER A 61 18.79 -1.88 -9.39
C SER A 61 17.29 -1.90 -9.69
N TRP A 62 16.76 -3.06 -10.08
CA TRP A 62 15.32 -3.26 -10.26
C TRP A 62 14.56 -3.13 -8.94
N ILE A 63 15.03 -3.71 -7.84
CA ILE A 63 14.38 -3.61 -6.52
C ILE A 63 14.29 -2.15 -6.05
N ALA A 64 15.31 -1.34 -6.31
CA ALA A 64 15.32 0.08 -5.94
C ALA A 64 14.38 0.94 -6.82
N SER A 65 14.27 0.64 -8.11
CA SER A 65 13.53 1.47 -9.07
C SER A 65 12.07 1.08 -9.27
N ILE A 66 11.70 -0.19 -9.03
CA ILE A 66 10.37 -0.73 -9.36
C ILE A 66 9.24 -0.03 -8.59
N LEU A 67 9.50 0.43 -7.37
CA LEU A 67 8.54 1.20 -6.58
C LEU A 67 8.21 2.54 -7.25
N GLY A 68 9.22 3.20 -7.83
CA GLY A 68 9.01 4.44 -8.59
C GLY A 68 8.14 4.23 -9.82
N LEU A 69 8.36 3.13 -10.55
CA LEU A 69 7.55 2.77 -11.73
C LEU A 69 6.10 2.42 -11.35
N ALA A 70 5.92 1.69 -10.25
CA ALA A 70 4.60 1.37 -9.71
C ALA A 70 3.84 2.65 -9.27
N LEU A 71 4.54 3.59 -8.63
CA LEU A 71 3.97 4.89 -8.23
C LEU A 71 3.49 5.71 -9.43
N ILE A 72 4.28 5.80 -10.50
CA ILE A 72 3.88 6.51 -11.73
C ILE A 72 2.57 5.92 -12.28
N THR A 73 2.50 4.59 -12.34
CA THR A 73 1.29 3.89 -12.79
C THR A 73 0.11 4.17 -11.85
N GLY A 74 0.33 4.12 -10.54
CA GLY A 74 -0.67 4.44 -9.52
C GLY A 74 -1.22 5.87 -9.64
N ILE A 75 -0.37 6.85 -9.92
CA ILE A 75 -0.78 8.25 -10.12
C ILE A 75 -1.69 8.41 -11.34
N VAL A 76 -1.46 7.64 -12.42
CA VAL A 76 -2.31 7.67 -13.61
C VAL A 76 -3.67 6.97 -13.37
N VAL A 77 -3.68 5.87 -12.61
CA VAL A 77 -4.88 5.06 -12.33
C VAL A 77 -5.75 5.67 -11.21
N ALA A 78 -5.15 6.38 -10.26
CA ALA A 78 -5.86 6.96 -9.12
C ALA A 78 -6.99 7.95 -9.50
N PRO A 79 -6.80 8.92 -10.42
CA PRO A 79 -7.87 9.84 -10.83
C PRO A 79 -9.07 9.12 -11.43
N PHE A 80 -8.81 8.15 -12.31
CA PHE A 80 -9.85 7.34 -12.93
C PHE A 80 -10.64 6.55 -11.88
N SER A 81 -9.91 5.90 -10.96
CA SER A 81 -10.51 5.12 -9.88
C SER A 81 -11.35 5.98 -8.94
N LEU A 82 -10.89 7.19 -8.62
CA LEU A 82 -11.61 8.13 -7.77
C LEU A 82 -12.89 8.66 -8.42
N GLN A 83 -12.87 8.89 -9.73
CA GLN A 83 -14.03 9.37 -10.49
C GLN A 83 -15.11 8.31 -10.65
N HIS A 84 -14.73 7.04 -10.90
CA HIS A 84 -15.69 5.97 -11.18
C HIS A 84 -16.17 5.20 -9.96
N LEU A 85 -15.31 4.93 -8.96
CA LEU A 85 -15.65 4.10 -7.80
C LEU A 85 -15.94 4.90 -6.53
N GLY A 86 -15.53 6.17 -6.50
CA GLY A 86 -15.66 7.03 -5.34
C GLY A 86 -14.60 6.77 -4.25
N ARG A 87 -14.30 7.83 -3.49
CA ARG A 87 -13.14 7.94 -2.60
C ARG A 87 -13.00 6.84 -1.53
N ARG A 88 -14.10 6.31 -1.00
CA ARG A 88 -14.06 5.26 0.04
C ARG A 88 -13.72 3.90 -0.53
N VAL A 89 -14.30 3.55 -1.68
CA VAL A 89 -14.09 2.26 -2.34
C VAL A 89 -12.69 2.21 -2.95
N THR A 90 -12.23 3.29 -3.59
CA THR A 90 -10.88 3.38 -4.13
C THR A 90 -9.81 3.11 -3.07
N ASN A 91 -9.95 3.69 -1.88
CA ASN A 91 -8.99 3.50 -0.79
C ASN A 91 -8.99 2.07 -0.21
N GLN A 92 -10.14 1.39 -0.22
CA GLN A 92 -10.21 -0.01 0.21
C GLN A 92 -9.66 -0.94 -0.86
N LEU A 93 -9.97 -0.68 -2.13
CA LEU A 93 -9.52 -1.48 -3.25
C LEU A 93 -8.00 -1.39 -3.42
N SER A 94 -7.40 -0.22 -3.20
CA SER A 94 -5.94 -0.05 -3.28
C SER A 94 -5.17 -0.85 -2.21
N THR A 95 -5.84 -1.26 -1.14
CA THR A 95 -5.22 -2.09 -0.09
C THR A 95 -5.05 -3.55 -0.55
N LEU A 96 -5.90 -4.04 -1.46
CA LEU A 96 -5.87 -5.44 -1.92
C LEU A 96 -4.60 -5.78 -2.71
N PRO A 97 -4.16 -4.98 -3.71
CA PRO A 97 -2.87 -5.19 -4.38
C PRO A 97 -1.71 -5.21 -3.41
N SER A 98 -1.65 -4.26 -2.46
CA SER A 98 -0.55 -4.21 -1.50
C SER A 98 -0.52 -5.43 -0.58
N MET A 99 -1.68 -5.92 -0.12
CA MET A 99 -1.75 -7.18 0.63
C MET A 99 -1.28 -8.38 -0.22
N GLY A 100 -1.69 -8.44 -1.48
CA GLY A 100 -1.26 -9.48 -2.43
C GLY A 100 0.24 -9.44 -2.69
N GLY A 101 0.82 -8.26 -2.85
CA GLY A 101 2.26 -8.06 -3.03
C GLY A 101 3.07 -8.50 -1.81
N TRP A 102 2.59 -8.24 -0.59
CA TRP A 102 3.22 -8.75 0.63
C TRP A 102 3.12 -10.28 0.74
N ALA A 103 1.96 -10.87 0.45
CA ALA A 103 1.79 -12.32 0.46
C ALA A 103 2.71 -13.01 -0.55
N LEU A 104 2.82 -12.46 -1.77
CA LEU A 104 3.74 -12.96 -2.79
C LEU A 104 5.20 -12.87 -2.35
N MET A 105 5.61 -11.77 -1.71
CA MET A 105 6.97 -11.65 -1.17
C MET A 105 7.30 -12.71 -0.13
N VAL A 106 6.38 -13.06 0.77
CA VAL A 106 6.61 -14.10 1.79
C VAL A 106 6.82 -15.48 1.15
N THR A 107 6.12 -15.75 0.05
CA THR A 107 6.21 -17.03 -0.69
C THR A 107 7.28 -17.03 -1.78
N ALA A 108 7.99 -15.93 -1.99
CA ALA A 108 8.94 -15.77 -3.09
C ALA A 108 10.15 -16.69 -2.92
N LYS A 109 10.32 -17.64 -3.84
CA LYS A 109 11.47 -18.56 -3.88
C LYS A 109 12.59 -18.11 -4.83
N GLY A 110 12.46 -16.93 -5.43
CA GLY A 110 13.40 -16.43 -6.42
C GLY A 110 13.26 -14.93 -6.64
N PRO A 111 14.29 -14.29 -7.23
CA PRO A 111 14.38 -12.84 -7.31
C PRO A 111 13.30 -12.23 -8.21
N THR A 112 12.85 -12.96 -9.23
CA THR A 112 11.73 -12.53 -10.09
C THR A 112 10.41 -12.49 -9.33
N ALA A 113 10.12 -13.48 -8.49
CA ALA A 113 8.90 -13.49 -7.67
C ALA A 113 8.92 -12.35 -6.64
N LEU A 114 10.10 -12.04 -6.11
CA LEU A 114 10.31 -10.89 -5.23
C LEU A 114 9.99 -9.56 -5.94
N LEU A 115 10.50 -9.38 -7.16
CA LEU A 115 10.23 -8.20 -8.00
C LEU A 115 8.74 -8.08 -8.36
N ILE A 116 8.08 -9.18 -8.72
CA ILE A 116 6.64 -9.19 -9.00
C ILE A 116 5.86 -8.78 -7.75
N GLY A 117 6.20 -9.35 -6.59
CA GLY A 117 5.59 -8.97 -5.31
C GLY A 117 5.76 -7.48 -4.99
N ARG A 118 6.92 -6.89 -5.34
CA ARG A 118 7.18 -5.45 -5.18
C ARG A 118 6.41 -4.58 -6.17
N SER A 119 6.23 -5.02 -7.41
CA SER A 119 5.46 -4.26 -8.42
C SER A 119 3.97 -4.12 -8.09
N LEU A 120 3.44 -5.02 -7.25
CA LEU A 120 2.05 -5.04 -6.80
C LEU A 120 1.79 -4.18 -5.55
N GLN A 121 2.85 -3.73 -4.86
CA GLN A 121 2.74 -2.98 -3.60
C GLN A 121 2.47 -1.50 -3.83
#